data_AF-A0A1J3E5W3-F1
#
_entry.id   AF-A0A1J3E5W3-F1
#
_cell.length_a   1.000
_cell.length_b   1.000
_cell.length_c   1.000
_cell.angle_alpha   90.00
_cell.angle_beta   90.00
_cell.angle_gamma   90.00
#
_symmetry.space_group_name_H-M   'P 1'
#
loop_
_entity.id
_entity.type
_entity.pdbx_description
1 polymer ?
#
loop_
_entity_poly.entity_id
_entity_poly.type
_entity_poly.pdbx_seq_one_letter_code
_entity_poly.pdbx_strand_id
1 'polypeptide(L)'
;AVPNSSGENDLEYLLKQNQRVLSFCEAANINVKQYLPHYETQKEWKSHFGRRWETFAKRKYAYDPLAILAPGQRIFQKATHLSPIQLL
;
A
#
# COMPACT_ATOMS: atom_id res chain seq x y z
N ALA A 1 -11.47 23.38 -10.29
CA ALA A 1 -10.10 23.92 -10.31
C ALA A 1 -9.31 23.24 -9.20
N VAL A 2 -8.13 22.70 -9.48
CA VAL A 2 -7.21 22.25 -8.41
C VAL A 2 -6.63 23.52 -7.80
N PRO A 3 -6.72 23.73 -6.47
CA PRO A 3 -6.11 24.91 -5.86
C PRO A 3 -4.61 24.86 -6.11
N ASN A 4 -4.08 25.91 -6.76
CA ASN A 4 -2.65 26.06 -7.00
C ASN A 4 -2.08 26.87 -5.83
N SER A 5 -1.66 26.18 -4.78
CA SER A 5 -0.95 26.77 -3.65
C SER A 5 0.56 26.78 -3.96
N SER A 6 1.20 27.94 -3.77
CA SER A 6 2.65 28.07 -3.93
C SER A 6 3.39 27.92 -2.58
N GLY A 7 4.65 27.49 -2.63
CA GLY A 7 5.52 27.41 -1.46
C GLY A 7 5.23 26.19 -0.57
N GLU A 8 5.19 26.38 0.75
CA GLU A 8 5.06 25.30 1.75
C GLU A 8 3.70 24.58 1.73
N ASN A 9 2.72 25.12 1.01
CA ASN A 9 1.40 24.53 0.83
C ASN A 9 1.26 23.77 -0.50
N ASP A 10 2.32 23.67 -1.29
CA ASP A 10 2.33 22.89 -2.51
C ASP A 10 2.23 21.38 -2.22
N LEU A 11 1.51 20.63 -3.06
CA LEU A 11 1.27 19.21 -2.86
C LEU A 11 2.58 18.40 -2.89
N GLU A 12 3.50 18.72 -3.80
CA GLU A 12 4.78 18.02 -3.91
C GLU A 12 5.63 18.25 -2.65
N TYR A 13 5.64 19.49 -2.14
CA TYR A 13 6.29 19.81 -0.88
C TYR A 13 5.75 18.96 0.28
N LEU A 14 4.42 18.90 0.45
CA LEU A 14 3.78 18.14 1.53
C LEU A 14 4.04 16.63 1.41
N LEU A 15 3.98 16.07 0.20
CA LEU A 15 4.31 14.66 -0.05
C LEU A 15 5.78 14.36 0.29
N LYS A 16 6.70 15.27 -0.03
CA LYS A 16 8.11 15.15 0.34
C LYS A 16 8.30 15.19 1.85
N GLN A 17 7.55 15.99 2.59
CA GLN A 17 7.61 15.98 4.06
C GLN A 17 7.10 14.65 4.64
N ASN A 18 5.98 14.12 4.13
CA ASN A 18 5.48 12.81 4.55
C ASN A 18 6.53 11.71 4.36
N GLN A 19 7.21 11.72 3.20
CA GLN A 19 8.29 10.77 2.93
C GLN A 19 9.46 10.93 3.90
N ARG A 20 9.86 12.16 4.25
CA ARG A 20 10.94 12.40 5.22
C ARG A 20 10.63 11.83 6.60
N VAL A 21 9.39 11.95 7.08
CA VAL A 21 8.97 11.38 8.37
C VAL A 21 9.06 9.86 8.33
N LEU A 22 8.58 9.21 7.26
CA LEU A 22 8.65 7.76 7.10
C LEU A 22 10.11 7.26 7.04
N SER A 23 10.97 7.94 6.27
CA SER A 23 12.39 7.61 6.17
C SER A 23 13.12 7.78 7.50
N PHE A 24 12.75 8.77 8.31
CA PHE A 24 13.29 8.92 9.66
C PHE A 24 12.90 7.73 10.56
N CYS A 25 11.62 7.33 10.55
CA CYS A 25 11.17 6.17 11.33
C CYS A 25 11.92 4.88 10.94
N GLU A 26 12.14 4.66 9.64
CA GLU A 26 12.90 3.52 9.14
C GLU A 26 14.36 3.56 9.61
N ALA A 27 15.06 4.69 9.41
CA ALA A 27 16.46 4.85 9.79
C ALA A 27 16.69 4.73 11.32
N ALA A 28 15.74 5.21 12.11
CA ALA A 28 15.78 5.10 13.58
C ALA A 28 15.24 3.75 14.11
N ASN A 29 14.85 2.83 13.22
CA ASN A 29 14.26 1.53 13.55
C ASN A 29 13.02 1.64 14.48
N ILE A 30 12.24 2.71 14.30
CA ILE A 30 10.98 2.89 15.01
C ILE A 30 9.93 2.04 14.31
N ASN A 31 9.39 1.05 15.03
CA ASN A 31 8.38 0.14 14.48
C ASN A 31 7.02 0.83 14.34
N VAL A 32 6.83 1.55 13.23
CA VAL A 32 5.59 2.25 12.88
C VAL A 32 4.73 1.45 11.91
N LYS A 33 3.41 1.70 11.94
CA LYS A 33 2.46 1.26 10.92
C LYS A 33 1.63 2.45 10.48
N GLN A 34 1.55 2.68 9.18
CA GLN A 34 0.68 3.73 8.62
C GLN A 34 -0.79 3.33 8.78
N TYR A 35 -1.61 4.26 9.26
CA TYR A 35 -3.07 4.15 9.19
C TYR A 35 -3.54 4.75 7.87
N LEU A 36 -4.50 4.09 7.19
CA LEU A 36 -4.86 4.39 5.79
C LEU A 36 -3.63 4.41 4.86
N PRO A 37 -2.81 3.33 4.84
CA PRO A 37 -1.59 3.30 4.07
C PRO A 37 -1.85 3.41 2.57
N HIS A 38 -0.91 4.04 1.87
CA HIS A 38 -0.81 3.97 0.42
C HIS A 38 0.52 3.33 0.03
N TYR A 39 0.46 2.08 -0.44
CA TYR A 39 1.61 1.38 -1.01
C TYR A 39 1.32 0.98 -2.45
N GLU A 40 2.36 0.95 -3.27
CA GLU A 40 2.22 0.67 -4.70
C GLU A 40 2.50 -0.80 -5.03
N THR A 41 3.27 -1.49 -4.18
CA THR A 41 3.71 -2.86 -4.44
C THR A 41 3.20 -3.85 -3.40
N GLN A 42 2.99 -5.09 -3.82
CA GLN A 42 2.63 -6.17 -2.90
C GLN A 42 3.72 -6.44 -1.87
N LYS A 43 5.00 -6.20 -2.18
CA LYS A 43 6.11 -6.35 -1.24
C LYS A 43 5.96 -5.41 -0.05
N GLU A 44 5.59 -4.16 -0.29
CA GLU A 44 5.32 -3.19 0.78
C GLU A 44 4.11 -3.62 1.60
N TRP A 45 3.04 -4.10 0.95
CA TRP A 45 1.88 -4.66 1.67
C TRP A 45 2.24 -5.89 2.51
N LYS A 46 3.05 -6.82 1.99
CA LYS A 46 3.59 -7.98 2.74
C LYS A 46 4.34 -7.51 3.99
N SER A 47 5.20 -6.49 3.88
CA SER A 47 5.91 -5.88 5.02
C SER A 47 4.94 -5.20 6.01
N HIS A 48 3.93 -4.50 5.51
CA HIS A 48 2.91 -3.84 6.32
C HIS A 48 2.12 -4.86 7.18
N PHE A 49 1.57 -5.91 6.55
CA PHE A 49 0.84 -6.95 7.28
C PHE A 49 1.74 -7.86 8.12
N GLY A 50 3.01 -8.01 7.73
CA GLY A 50 3.99 -8.86 8.41
C GLY A 50 3.48 -10.29 8.57
N ARG A 51 3.53 -10.82 9.80
CA ARG A 51 3.06 -12.18 10.14
C ARG A 51 1.59 -12.44 9.78
N ARG A 52 0.77 -11.39 9.62
CA ARG A 52 -0.65 -11.52 9.27
C ARG A 52 -0.89 -11.64 7.77
N TRP A 53 0.14 -11.50 6.94
CA TRP A 53 0.02 -11.53 5.48
C TRP A 53 -0.62 -12.83 4.98
N GLU A 54 -0.17 -13.99 5.47
CA GLU A 54 -0.67 -15.28 5.01
C GLU A 54 -2.18 -15.43 5.29
N THR A 55 -2.62 -15.06 6.49
CA THR A 55 -4.05 -15.05 6.83
C THR A 55 -4.84 -14.08 5.94
N PHE A 56 -4.28 -12.92 5.64
CA PHE A 56 -4.92 -11.93 4.77
C PHE A 56 -5.06 -12.43 3.34
N ALA A 57 -4.01 -13.03 2.77
CA ALA A 57 -4.02 -13.63 1.43
C ALA A 57 -5.00 -14.80 1.32
N LYS A 58 -5.03 -15.70 2.32
CA LYS A 58 -6.02 -16.80 2.38
C LYS A 58 -7.46 -16.27 2.36
N ARG A 59 -7.74 -15.21 3.13
CA ARG A 59 -9.06 -14.55 3.14
C ARG A 59 -9.38 -13.88 1.81
N LYS A 60 -8.40 -13.20 1.18
CA LYS A 60 -8.61 -12.61 -0.15
C LYS A 60 -9.01 -13.67 -1.15
N TYR A 61 -8.31 -14.80 -1.17
CA TYR A 61 -8.67 -15.90 -2.07
C TYR A 61 -10.05 -16.50 -1.77
N ALA A 62 -10.40 -16.70 -0.50
CA ALA A 62 -11.68 -17.26 -0.12
C ALA A 62 -12.88 -16.38 -0.51
N TYR A 63 -12.73 -15.05 -0.45
CA TYR A 63 -13.84 -14.11 -0.59
C TYR A 63 -13.79 -13.24 -1.86
N ASP A 64 -12.64 -13.12 -2.53
CA ASP A 64 -12.45 -12.40 -3.78
C ASP A 64 -11.33 -13.07 -4.64
N PRO A 65 -11.57 -14.30 -5.13
CA PRO A 65 -10.56 -15.13 -5.80
C PRO A 65 -10.05 -14.57 -7.13
N LEU A 66 -10.72 -13.56 -7.69
CA LEU A 66 -10.32 -12.89 -8.92
C LEU A 66 -9.75 -11.48 -8.69
N ALA A 67 -9.64 -11.06 -7.42
CA ALA A 67 -9.17 -9.74 -7.01
C ALA A 67 -9.90 -8.60 -7.74
N ILE A 68 -11.23 -8.71 -7.79
CA ILE A 68 -12.11 -7.71 -8.42
C ILE A 68 -12.36 -6.53 -7.46
N LEU A 69 -12.42 -6.79 -6.15
CA LEU A 69 -12.83 -5.81 -5.16
C LEU A 69 -11.66 -4.93 -4.69
N ALA A 70 -11.96 -3.63 -4.56
CA ALA A 70 -11.07 -2.59 -4.08
C ALA A 70 -9.71 -2.48 -4.82
N PRO A 71 -9.68 -2.41 -6.17
CA PRO A 71 -8.44 -2.39 -6.95
C PRO A 71 -7.55 -1.15 -6.63
N GLY A 72 -8.17 -0.04 -6.19
CA GLY A 72 -7.44 1.18 -5.79
C GLY A 72 -6.50 0.99 -4.59
N GLN A 73 -6.69 -0.06 -3.79
CA GLN A 73 -5.78 -0.40 -2.68
C GLN A 73 -4.47 -1.03 -3.16
N ARG A 74 -4.41 -1.53 -4.40
CA ARG A 74 -3.20 -2.10 -5.02
C ARG A 74 -2.53 -3.24 -4.22
N ILE A 75 -3.29 -3.95 -3.38
CA ILE A 75 -2.78 -5.09 -2.60
C ILE A 75 -2.67 -6.36 -3.47
N PHE A 76 -3.68 -6.60 -4.29
CA PHE A 76 -3.74 -7.73 -5.23
C PHE A 76 -4.15 -7.20 -6.61
N GLN A 77 -3.48 -7.72 -7.64
CA GLN A 77 -3.83 -7.41 -9.02
C GLN A 77 -4.93 -8.35 -9.49
N LYS A 78 -5.87 -7.82 -10.28
CA LYS A 78 -6.97 -8.59 -10.86
C LYS A 78 -6.39 -9.74 -11.68
N ALA A 79 -6.86 -10.96 -11.43
CA ALA A 79 -6.48 -12.11 -12.23
C ALA A 79 -6.91 -11.89 -13.68
N THR A 80 -5.98 -12.09 -14.62
CA THR A 80 -6.32 -12.22 -16.03
C THR A 80 -6.38 -13.71 -16.37
N HIS A 81 -7.12 -14.09 -17.42
CA HIS A 81 -7.33 -15.49 -17.80
C HIS A 81 -6.04 -16.31 -18.02
N LEU A 82 -4.87 -15.65 -18.06
CA LEU A 82 -3.55 -16.22 -18.30
C LEU A 82 -2.74 -16.48 -17.01
N SER A 83 -3.24 -16.10 -15.83
CA SER A 83 -2.58 -16.38 -14.55
C SER A 83 -3.57 -16.37 -13.38
N PRO A 84 -3.72 -17.48 -12.63
CA PRO A 84 -4.38 -17.45 -11.32
C PRO A 84 -3.69 -16.42 -10.41
N ILE A 85 -4.42 -15.88 -9.42
CA ILE A 85 -3.79 -15.11 -8.34
C ILE A 85 -2.66 -15.97 -7.78
N GLN A 86 -1.41 -15.52 -7.96
CA GLN A 86 -0.25 -16.16 -7.38
C GLN A 86 -0.43 -16.15 -5.87
N LEU A 87 -0.78 -17.31 -5.33
CA LEU A 87 -1.19 -17.48 -3.93
C LEU A 87 0.01 -17.69 -2.98
N LEU A 88 1.23 -17.40 -3.45
CA LEU A 88 2.50 -17.53 -2.72
C LEU A 88 3.44 -16.37 -3.11
#